data_AF-A0A178M082-F1
#
_entry.id   AF-A0A178M082-F1
#
_cell.length_a   1.000
_cell.length_b   1.000
_cell.length_c   1.000
_cell.angle_alpha   90.00
_cell.angle_beta   90.00
_cell.angle_gamma   90.00
#
_symmetry.space_group_name_H-M   'P 1'
#
loop_
_entity.id
_entity.type
_entity.pdbx_description
1 polymer ?
#
loop_
_entity_poly.entity_id
_entity_poly.type
_entity_poly.pdbx_seq_one_letter_code
_entity_poly.pdbx_strand_id
1 'polypeptide(L)'
;MADNLPPSSTGEVEHLRAQVAALQEQLSRWQNLIETANVLVVDLNADGTIRYLNPAAERVFQITRDGWAGRSLLGFLAAEDRARAQQAFLEAIQVRAPSLMFQCRVQSPQTGEFYGLWTVALRYDDAGNYSGASATAYDVGPIEQARREAEASRAMLQLVIDSLPQAIFWKDRDSRYLGANRRLLEDAGIASLADIIGKADTDMPWVEQAPLYRADDLAVMEHGPKLNIEEPLTRVDGTQIWLRTNKLPLVRDGEVIGVLAMYEDITEERRQANELRTFKALVDNAPDGIIVADTNQVITYANAAMLDMLGYQSLVGMPAQAILPPQTLQQMPELTRLALAGGKANVQVDYLRRDGATITVNAAGLAVFNESGQLIGFATINRDISEQLRLEEERRRMQEQVIEAQQAMLRELSTPLLPIADQVVAMPIIGTIDSNRAAQIMETLLEGVARYRARIAILDITGVRVVDTQVAGALMRAAQAARLLGAQVVITGIGPEVAQTLVHIGAELASMIAKPNLQEGIAFALRQRNGDRAMVGV
;
A
#
# COMPACT_ATOMS: atom_id res chain seq x y z
N MET A 1 -73.14 27.01 107.54
CA MET A 1 -72.41 26.02 108.34
C MET A 1 -72.21 24.82 107.44
N ALA A 2 -71.11 24.81 106.71
CA ALA A 2 -69.83 24.22 107.13
C ALA A 2 -69.79 22.76 106.64
N ASP A 3 -69.07 22.51 105.55
CA ASP A 3 -67.82 21.74 105.64
C ASP A 3 -67.08 21.74 104.30
N ASN A 4 -66.16 22.70 104.19
CA ASN A 4 -64.94 22.57 103.40
C ASN A 4 -64.08 21.48 104.06
N LEU A 5 -64.14 20.25 103.55
CA LEU A 5 -63.15 19.22 103.83
C LEU A 5 -61.99 19.38 102.82
N PRO A 6 -60.73 19.45 103.25
CA PRO A 6 -59.59 19.55 102.35
C PRO A 6 -59.46 18.25 101.53
N PRO A 7 -58.92 18.30 100.30
CA PRO A 7 -58.67 17.10 99.51
C PRO A 7 -57.82 16.11 100.32
N SER A 8 -58.24 14.84 100.35
CA SER A 8 -57.52 13.78 101.06
C SER A 8 -56.12 13.62 100.47
N SER A 9 -55.09 13.90 101.27
CA SER A 9 -53.67 13.87 100.95
C SER A 9 -53.16 12.54 100.36
N THR A 10 -53.93 11.46 100.42
CA THR A 10 -53.60 10.14 99.86
C THR A 10 -53.74 10.06 98.34
N GLY A 11 -54.74 10.71 97.73
CA GLY A 11 -54.96 10.66 96.27
C GLY A 11 -53.93 11.48 95.46
N GLU A 12 -53.52 12.64 96.00
CA GLU A 12 -52.44 13.44 95.41
C GLU A 12 -51.09 12.72 95.50
N VAL A 13 -50.81 12.02 96.60
CA VAL A 13 -49.56 11.26 96.77
C VAL A 13 -49.48 10.07 95.81
N GLU A 14 -50.59 9.37 95.54
CA GLU A 14 -50.61 8.28 94.54
C GLU A 14 -50.45 8.81 93.11
N HIS A 15 -51.06 9.97 92.79
CA HIS A 15 -50.89 10.62 91.48
C HIS A 15 -49.46 11.12 91.25
N LEU A 16 -48.84 11.76 92.25
CA LEU A 16 -47.43 12.18 92.21
C LEU A 16 -46.49 10.97 92.07
N ARG A 17 -46.75 9.87 92.77
CA ARG A 17 -45.96 8.63 92.63
C ARG A 17 -46.05 8.04 91.22
N ALA A 18 -47.23 8.02 90.62
CA ALA A 18 -47.42 7.56 89.25
C ALA A 18 -46.69 8.45 88.23
N GLN A 19 -46.73 9.78 88.42
CA GLN A 19 -45.99 10.73 87.57
C GLN A 19 -44.47 10.56 87.71
N VAL A 20 -43.96 10.41 88.93
CA VAL A 20 -42.52 10.17 89.18
C VAL A 20 -42.08 8.84 88.57
N ALA A 21 -42.88 7.78 88.70
CA ALA A 21 -42.57 6.48 88.09
C ALA A 21 -42.55 6.55 86.55
N ALA A 22 -43.52 7.24 85.93
CA ALA A 22 -43.54 7.44 84.48
C ALA A 22 -42.35 8.28 84.00
N LEU A 23 -41.96 9.31 84.74
CA LEU A 23 -40.76 10.12 84.46
C LEU A 23 -39.48 9.28 84.60
N GLN A 24 -39.38 8.44 85.63
CA GLN A 24 -38.25 7.53 85.82
C GLN A 24 -38.14 6.52 84.67
N GLU A 25 -39.25 5.93 84.24
CA GLU A 25 -39.29 5.00 83.11
C GLU A 25 -38.86 5.70 81.80
N GLN A 26 -39.37 6.91 81.54
CA GLN A 26 -38.96 7.72 80.38
C GLN A 26 -37.46 8.07 80.43
N LEU A 27 -36.95 8.48 81.59
CA LEU A 27 -35.53 8.80 81.77
C LEU A 27 -34.65 7.57 81.55
N SER A 28 -35.01 6.41 82.12
CA SER A 28 -34.31 5.15 81.89
C SER A 28 -34.32 4.75 80.42
N ARG A 29 -35.44 4.94 79.72
CA ARG A 29 -35.54 4.68 78.28
C ARG A 29 -34.62 5.59 77.47
N TRP A 30 -34.61 6.89 77.73
CA TRP A 30 -33.73 7.84 77.05
C TRP A 30 -32.26 7.57 77.35
N GLN A 31 -31.93 7.27 78.60
CA GLN A 31 -30.57 6.92 79.01
C GLN A 31 -30.09 5.67 78.27
N ASN A 32 -30.92 4.62 78.19
CA ASN A 32 -30.57 3.39 77.47
C ASN A 32 -30.33 3.67 75.98
N LEU A 33 -31.18 4.48 75.33
CA LEU A 33 -30.98 4.87 73.93
C LEU A 33 -29.65 5.59 73.70
N ILE A 34 -29.27 6.51 74.59
CA ILE A 34 -27.99 7.25 74.49
C ILE A 34 -26.79 6.33 74.78
N GLU A 35 -26.90 5.45 75.79
CA GLU A 35 -25.83 4.54 76.20
C GLU A 35 -25.57 3.43 75.17
N THR A 36 -26.59 3.00 74.43
CA THR A 36 -26.49 1.97 73.38
C THR A 36 -26.23 2.53 71.98
N ALA A 37 -26.30 3.85 71.80
CA ALA A 37 -26.05 4.48 70.51
C ALA A 37 -24.60 4.27 70.05
N ASN A 38 -24.42 3.86 68.79
CA ASN A 38 -23.11 3.72 68.14
C ASN A 38 -22.56 5.05 67.60
N VAL A 39 -22.99 6.16 68.19
CA VAL A 39 -22.65 7.54 67.80
C VAL A 39 -22.01 8.20 69.01
N LEU A 40 -21.05 9.09 68.79
CA LEU A 40 -20.44 9.82 69.90
C LEU A 40 -21.48 10.80 70.41
N VAL A 41 -21.84 10.73 71.68
CA VAL A 41 -22.72 11.70 72.32
C VAL A 41 -21.96 12.37 73.45
N VAL A 42 -21.89 13.69 73.39
CA VAL A 42 -21.18 14.54 74.34
C VAL A 42 -22.11 15.62 74.84
N ASP A 43 -22.22 15.80 76.14
CA ASP A 43 -22.88 16.98 76.72
C ASP A 43 -21.83 17.93 77.28
N LEU A 44 -22.04 19.24 77.11
CA LEU A 44 -21.11 20.31 77.48
C LEU A 44 -21.78 21.29 78.46
N ASN A 45 -20.97 21.78 79.40
CA ASN A 45 -21.29 22.90 80.28
C ASN A 45 -21.24 24.24 79.53
N ALA A 46 -21.69 25.31 80.19
CA ALA A 46 -21.64 26.68 79.65
C ALA A 46 -20.20 27.19 79.40
N ASP A 47 -19.20 26.63 80.08
CA ASP A 47 -17.78 26.94 79.89
C ASP A 47 -17.11 26.08 78.79
N GLY A 48 -17.87 25.19 78.13
CA GLY A 48 -17.37 24.29 77.09
C GLY A 48 -16.63 23.05 77.62
N THR A 49 -16.66 22.80 78.93
CA THR A 49 -16.16 21.56 79.53
C THR A 49 -17.17 20.42 79.40
N ILE A 50 -16.70 19.19 79.34
CA ILE A 50 -17.54 18.01 79.17
C ILE A 50 -18.34 17.75 80.46
N ARG A 51 -19.66 17.66 80.31
CA ARG A 51 -20.66 17.32 81.33
C ARG A 51 -21.15 15.87 81.22
N TYR A 52 -21.07 15.26 80.04
CA TYR A 52 -21.39 13.84 79.84
C TYR A 52 -20.72 13.26 78.59
N LEU A 53 -20.35 11.98 78.63
CA LEU A 53 -19.98 11.16 77.47
C LEU A 53 -20.78 9.86 77.50
N ASN A 54 -21.29 9.43 76.35
CA ASN A 54 -21.82 8.07 76.22
C ASN A 54 -20.70 7.03 76.05
N PRO A 55 -20.97 5.73 76.24
CA PRO A 55 -19.95 4.68 76.11
C PRO A 55 -19.23 4.64 74.77
N ALA A 56 -19.88 5.05 73.66
CA ALA A 56 -19.21 5.18 72.36
C ALA A 56 -18.14 6.29 72.39
N ALA A 57 -18.45 7.47 72.94
CA ALA A 57 -17.51 8.56 73.12
C ALA A 57 -16.38 8.23 74.11
N GLU A 58 -16.68 7.52 75.20
CA GLU A 58 -15.66 7.07 76.17
C GLU A 58 -14.63 6.14 75.52
N ARG A 59 -15.08 5.19 74.68
CA ARG A 59 -14.18 4.29 73.92
C ARG A 59 -13.29 5.06 72.96
N VAL A 60 -13.86 6.00 72.20
CA VAL A 60 -13.09 6.75 71.20
C VAL A 60 -12.12 7.74 71.85
N PHE A 61 -12.53 8.48 72.88
CA PHE A 61 -11.65 9.44 73.55
C PHE A 61 -10.72 8.81 74.58
N GLN A 62 -10.92 7.53 74.94
CA GLN A 62 -10.17 6.79 75.96
C GLN A 62 -10.19 7.51 77.32
N ILE A 63 -11.38 8.01 77.71
CA ILE A 63 -11.58 8.69 79.00
C ILE A 63 -12.75 8.05 79.71
N THR A 64 -12.50 7.65 80.96
CA THR A 64 -13.49 7.06 81.85
C THR A 64 -14.35 8.13 82.53
N ARG A 65 -15.50 7.74 83.09
CA ARG A 65 -16.47 8.62 83.79
C ARG A 65 -15.85 9.59 84.79
N ASP A 66 -14.78 9.20 85.46
CA ASP A 66 -14.12 10.01 86.49
C ASP A 66 -13.09 11.01 85.92
N GLY A 67 -12.75 10.90 84.62
CA GLY A 67 -11.63 11.61 84.01
C GLY A 67 -11.97 12.73 83.04
N TRP A 68 -13.23 12.86 82.59
CA TRP A 68 -13.62 13.88 81.59
C TRP A 68 -14.21 15.16 82.18
N ALA A 69 -14.58 15.18 83.47
CA ALA A 69 -15.06 16.40 84.13
C ALA A 69 -14.00 17.52 84.07
N GLY A 70 -14.38 18.68 83.54
CA GLY A 70 -13.49 19.83 83.39
C GLY A 70 -12.57 19.81 82.15
N ARG A 71 -12.58 18.74 81.33
CA ARG A 71 -11.85 18.72 80.05
C ARG A 71 -12.67 19.38 78.95
N SER A 72 -12.02 20.07 78.02
CA SER A 72 -12.67 20.64 76.84
C SER A 72 -12.74 19.61 75.70
N LEU A 73 -13.89 19.53 75.03
CA LEU A 73 -14.07 18.70 73.84
C LEU A 73 -13.13 19.10 72.69
N LEU A 74 -12.76 20.38 72.60
CA LEU A 74 -11.83 20.88 71.58
C LEU A 74 -10.45 20.23 71.68
N GLY A 75 -10.06 19.70 72.84
CA GLY A 75 -8.80 18.99 73.03
C GLY A 75 -8.68 17.71 72.19
N PHE A 76 -9.81 17.10 71.81
CA PHE A 76 -9.86 15.89 70.98
C PHE A 76 -9.95 16.19 69.48
N LEU A 77 -9.98 17.45 69.09
CA LEU A 77 -9.91 17.83 67.68
C LEU A 77 -8.45 18.00 67.25
N ALA A 78 -8.16 17.73 65.98
CA ALA A 78 -6.86 18.02 65.37
C ALA A 78 -6.52 19.51 65.50
N ALA A 79 -5.26 19.84 65.76
CA ALA A 79 -4.81 21.19 66.10
C ALA A 79 -5.27 22.27 65.10
N GLU A 80 -5.26 21.93 63.81
CA GLU A 80 -5.67 22.82 62.71
C GLU A 80 -7.20 23.08 62.69
N ASP A 81 -8.01 22.12 63.14
CA ASP A 81 -9.46 22.24 63.14
C ASP A 81 -10.02 22.85 64.44
N ARG A 82 -9.21 22.93 65.52
CA ARG A 82 -9.62 23.50 66.82
C ARG A 82 -10.09 24.95 66.71
N ALA A 83 -9.29 25.80 66.07
CA ALA A 83 -9.59 27.23 65.93
C ALA A 83 -10.87 27.44 65.11
N ARG A 84 -11.03 26.69 64.02
CA ARG A 84 -12.23 26.75 63.16
C ARG A 84 -13.48 26.27 63.90
N ALA A 85 -13.39 25.15 64.62
CA ALA A 85 -14.52 24.62 65.39
C ALA A 85 -14.93 25.57 66.52
N GLN A 86 -13.95 26.14 67.23
CA GLN A 86 -14.21 27.13 68.27
C GLN A 86 -14.88 28.39 67.70
N GLN A 87 -14.39 28.90 66.57
CA GLN A 87 -14.97 30.07 65.92
C GLN A 87 -16.42 29.80 65.47
N ALA A 88 -16.68 28.69 64.78
CA ALA A 88 -18.02 28.31 64.36
C ALA A 88 -18.99 28.17 65.54
N PHE A 89 -18.50 27.64 66.67
CA PHE A 89 -19.27 27.54 67.91
C PHE A 89 -19.61 28.92 68.51
N LEU A 90 -18.65 29.84 68.57
CA LEU A 90 -18.85 31.20 69.07
C LEU A 90 -19.80 32.00 68.18
N GLU A 91 -19.67 31.91 66.85
CA GLU A 91 -20.55 32.55 65.89
C GLU A 91 -21.99 32.06 66.06
N ALA A 92 -22.19 30.74 66.22
CA ALA A 92 -23.51 30.16 66.47
C ALA A 92 -24.13 30.67 67.79
N ILE A 93 -23.33 30.85 68.84
CA ILE A 93 -23.80 31.45 70.11
C ILE A 93 -24.25 32.91 69.88
N GLN A 94 -23.46 33.70 69.15
CA GLN A 94 -23.75 35.12 68.89
C GLN A 94 -25.06 35.31 68.13
N VAL A 95 -25.32 34.49 67.11
CA VAL A 95 -26.55 34.55 66.32
C VAL A 95 -27.72 33.78 66.96
N ARG A 96 -27.51 33.20 68.15
CA ARG A 96 -28.50 32.37 68.87
C ARG A 96 -29.04 31.22 68.02
N ALA A 97 -28.16 30.55 67.28
CA ALA A 97 -28.55 29.40 66.47
C ALA A 97 -28.99 28.22 67.36
N PRO A 98 -30.07 27.49 67.00
CA PRO A 98 -30.52 26.33 67.77
C PRO A 98 -29.55 25.14 67.64
N SER A 99 -28.83 25.05 66.51
CA SER A 99 -27.85 24.00 66.24
C SER A 99 -26.84 24.46 65.19
N LEU A 100 -25.69 23.79 65.16
CA LEU A 100 -24.68 23.93 64.13
C LEU A 100 -24.16 22.55 63.70
N MET A 101 -23.74 22.46 62.44
CA MET A 101 -23.18 21.24 61.88
C MET A 101 -21.86 21.56 61.20
N PHE A 102 -20.81 20.78 61.51
CA PHE A 102 -19.50 20.94 60.90
C PHE A 102 -18.73 19.63 60.90
N GLN A 103 -17.79 19.53 59.97
CA GLN A 103 -16.87 18.41 59.90
C GLN A 103 -15.50 18.85 60.42
N CYS A 104 -14.90 18.02 61.27
CA CYS A 104 -13.54 18.21 61.74
C CYS A 104 -12.85 16.88 61.98
N ARG A 105 -11.52 16.90 61.96
CA ARG A 105 -10.71 15.74 62.29
C ARG A 105 -10.66 15.58 63.81
N VAL A 106 -11.02 14.39 64.25
CA VAL A 106 -11.03 13.96 65.64
C VAL A 106 -9.82 13.06 65.87
N GLN A 107 -9.05 13.39 66.90
CA GLN A 107 -7.91 12.61 67.36
C GLN A 107 -8.36 11.65 68.46
N SER A 108 -8.39 10.38 68.11
CA SER A 108 -8.67 9.26 69.01
C SER A 108 -7.37 8.56 69.38
N PRO A 109 -7.05 8.40 70.68
CA PRO A 109 -5.89 7.60 71.10
C PRO A 109 -5.98 6.12 70.68
N GLN A 110 -7.19 5.61 70.41
CA GLN A 110 -7.43 4.20 70.06
C GLN A 110 -7.42 3.94 68.55
N THR A 111 -8.08 4.81 67.77
CA THR A 111 -8.32 4.62 66.33
C THR A 111 -7.48 5.54 65.45
N GLY A 112 -6.71 6.46 66.04
CA GLY A 112 -5.96 7.47 65.32
C GLY A 112 -6.83 8.67 64.92
N GLU A 113 -6.55 9.27 63.78
CA GLU A 113 -7.29 10.41 63.27
C GLU A 113 -8.44 9.97 62.35
N PHE A 114 -9.65 10.47 62.59
CA PHE A 114 -10.81 10.22 61.72
C PHE A 114 -11.62 11.50 61.50
N TYR A 115 -12.50 11.50 60.50
CA TYR A 115 -13.37 12.64 60.20
C TYR A 115 -14.70 12.50 60.93
N GLY A 116 -14.93 13.36 61.93
CA GLY A 116 -16.20 13.44 62.64
C GLY A 116 -17.12 14.47 62.00
N LEU A 117 -18.33 14.06 61.58
CA LEU A 117 -19.42 14.99 61.30
C LEU A 117 -20.15 15.30 62.60
N TRP A 118 -19.96 16.51 63.12
CA TRP A 118 -20.54 16.97 64.37
C TRP A 118 -21.84 17.72 64.13
N THR A 119 -22.88 17.33 64.86
CA THR A 119 -24.11 18.12 65.04
C THR A 119 -24.16 18.56 66.48
N VAL A 120 -24.20 19.87 66.73
CA VAL A 120 -24.16 20.45 68.07
C VAL A 120 -25.43 21.27 68.28
N ALA A 121 -26.29 20.82 69.19
CA ALA A 121 -27.46 21.54 69.64
C ALA A 121 -27.09 22.46 70.81
N LEU A 122 -27.39 23.75 70.70
CA LEU A 122 -27.08 24.74 71.73
C LEU A 122 -28.29 24.95 72.63
N ARG A 123 -28.05 25.03 73.94
CA ARG A 123 -29.07 25.32 74.95
C ARG A 123 -28.88 26.74 75.46
N TYR A 124 -30.00 27.41 75.65
CA TYR A 124 -30.07 28.76 76.21
C TYR A 124 -30.97 28.74 77.43
N ASP A 125 -30.70 29.60 78.41
CA ASP A 125 -31.57 29.81 79.56
C ASP A 125 -32.79 30.70 79.21
N ASP A 126 -33.71 30.89 80.16
CA ASP A 126 -34.91 31.73 79.97
C ASP A 126 -34.59 33.22 79.70
N ALA A 127 -33.37 33.67 80.02
CA ALA A 127 -32.85 35.00 79.72
C ALA A 127 -32.18 35.08 78.33
N GLY A 128 -32.10 33.97 77.60
CA GLY A 128 -31.49 33.87 76.28
C GLY A 128 -29.96 33.81 76.29
N ASN A 129 -29.33 33.54 77.43
CA ASN A 129 -27.90 33.32 77.54
C ASN A 129 -27.56 31.86 77.30
N TYR A 130 -26.41 31.59 76.70
CA TYR A 130 -25.93 30.23 76.45
C TYR A 130 -25.72 29.48 77.78
N SER A 131 -26.34 28.31 77.92
CA SER A 131 -26.34 27.49 79.15
C SER A 131 -25.64 26.12 78.99
N GLY A 132 -25.30 25.74 77.76
CA GLY A 132 -24.57 24.50 77.45
C GLY A 132 -24.91 23.96 76.07
N ALA A 133 -24.32 22.83 75.67
CA ALA A 133 -24.58 22.24 74.37
C ALA A 133 -24.57 20.71 74.43
N SER A 134 -25.32 20.05 73.56
CA SER A 134 -25.23 18.61 73.33
C SER A 134 -24.73 18.37 71.91
N ALA A 135 -23.68 17.57 71.78
CA ALA A 135 -23.02 17.30 70.52
C ALA A 135 -23.09 15.80 70.19
N THR A 136 -23.45 15.49 68.94
CA THR A 136 -23.37 14.13 68.39
C THR A 136 -22.39 14.08 67.25
N ALA A 137 -21.57 13.03 67.17
CA ALA A 137 -20.65 12.82 66.05
C ALA A 137 -20.71 11.41 65.46
N TYR A 138 -20.53 11.36 64.14
CA TYR A 138 -20.40 10.14 63.34
C TYR A 138 -19.06 10.16 62.61
N ASP A 139 -18.39 9.01 62.56
CA ASP A 139 -17.21 8.83 61.71
C ASP A 139 -17.65 8.66 60.25
N VAL A 140 -17.28 9.61 59.40
CA VAL A 140 -17.56 9.58 57.95
C VAL A 140 -16.36 9.14 57.12
N GLY A 141 -15.21 8.88 57.75
CA GLY A 141 -13.96 8.50 57.07
C GLY A 141 -14.11 7.26 56.18
N PRO A 142 -14.61 6.12 56.69
CA PRO A 142 -14.77 4.89 55.90
C PRO A 142 -15.70 5.07 54.69
N ILE A 143 -16.79 5.83 54.83
CA ILE A 143 -17.77 6.06 53.76
C ILE A 143 -17.17 6.92 52.66
N GLU A 144 -16.50 8.02 53.03
CA GLU A 144 -15.85 8.92 52.08
C GLU A 144 -14.67 8.23 51.36
N GLN A 145 -13.91 7.39 52.07
CA GLN A 145 -12.83 6.61 51.46
C GLN A 145 -13.37 5.60 50.44
N ALA A 146 -14.36 4.79 50.82
CA ALA A 146 -14.99 3.82 49.91
C ALA A 146 -15.58 4.51 48.67
N ARG A 147 -16.20 5.68 48.85
CA ARG A 147 -16.70 6.50 47.76
C ARG A 147 -15.58 6.99 46.84
N ARG A 148 -14.50 7.53 47.38
CA ARG A 148 -13.33 8.00 46.59
C ARG A 148 -12.66 6.86 45.84
N GLU A 149 -12.50 5.70 46.45
CA GLU A 149 -11.94 4.52 45.81
C GLU A 149 -12.83 4.04 44.66
N ALA A 150 -14.15 4.02 44.84
CA ALA A 150 -15.09 3.69 43.78
C ALA A 150 -15.07 4.72 42.63
N GLU A 151 -15.03 6.01 42.95
CA GLU A 151 -14.91 7.10 41.97
C GLU A 151 -13.59 7.00 41.20
N ALA A 152 -12.47 6.75 41.89
CA ALA A 152 -11.16 6.58 41.27
C ALA A 152 -11.08 5.32 40.39
N SER A 153 -11.64 4.20 40.85
CA SER A 153 -11.71 2.96 40.07
C SER A 153 -12.52 3.16 38.78
N ARG A 154 -13.69 3.82 38.88
CA ARG A 154 -14.52 4.13 37.71
C ARG A 154 -13.80 5.07 36.74
N ALA A 155 -13.12 6.10 37.25
CA ALA A 155 -12.35 7.02 36.43
C ALA A 155 -11.19 6.32 35.70
N MET A 156 -10.50 5.41 36.40
CA MET A 156 -9.42 4.61 35.81
C MET A 156 -9.93 3.68 34.71
N LEU A 157 -11.03 2.96 34.92
CA LEU A 157 -11.63 2.10 33.90
C LEU A 157 -12.03 2.89 32.64
N GLN A 158 -12.63 4.07 32.81
CA GLN A 158 -12.99 4.94 31.70
C GLN A 158 -11.74 5.43 30.93
N LEU A 159 -10.69 5.83 31.65
CA LEU A 159 -9.42 6.25 31.04
C LEU A 159 -8.79 5.12 30.22
N VAL A 160 -8.79 3.88 30.74
CA VAL A 160 -8.25 2.72 30.05
C VAL A 160 -9.00 2.50 28.74
N ILE A 161 -10.34 2.42 28.75
CA ILE A 161 -11.10 2.17 27.53
C ILE A 161 -11.00 3.33 26.53
N ASP A 162 -10.92 4.58 26.99
CA ASP A 162 -10.78 5.76 26.13
C ASP A 162 -9.40 5.89 25.48
N SER A 163 -8.37 5.27 26.08
CA SER A 163 -7.02 5.22 25.52
C SER A 163 -6.82 4.15 24.46
N LEU A 164 -7.78 3.23 24.30
CA LEU A 164 -7.68 2.16 23.31
C LEU A 164 -7.93 2.70 21.89
N PRO A 165 -7.13 2.28 20.90
CA PRO A 165 -7.31 2.71 19.51
C PRO A 165 -8.57 2.09 18.85
N GLN A 166 -9.16 1.08 19.49
CA GLN A 166 -10.36 0.39 19.03
C GLN A 166 -11.61 1.08 19.59
N ALA A 167 -12.67 1.14 18.79
CA ALA A 167 -13.97 1.57 19.29
C ALA A 167 -14.53 0.46 20.18
N ILE A 168 -15.02 0.81 21.36
CA ILE A 168 -15.63 -0.11 22.32
C ILE A 168 -16.97 0.45 22.72
N PHE A 169 -18.00 -0.39 22.71
CA PHE A 169 -19.34 0.00 23.12
C PHE A 169 -20.14 -1.17 23.62
N TRP A 170 -21.15 -0.86 24.43
CA TRP A 170 -22.09 -1.85 24.91
C TRP A 170 -23.52 -1.33 24.78
N LYS A 171 -24.43 -2.26 24.49
CA LYS A 171 -25.85 -2.01 24.30
C LYS A 171 -26.67 -2.89 25.24
N ASP A 172 -27.90 -2.47 25.50
CA ASP A 172 -28.89 -3.28 26.22
C ASP A 172 -29.49 -4.37 25.32
N ARG A 173 -30.45 -5.12 25.87
CA ARG A 173 -31.17 -6.20 25.15
C ARG A 173 -32.02 -5.71 23.98
N ASP A 174 -32.33 -4.41 23.94
CA ASP A 174 -33.10 -3.77 22.87
C ASP A 174 -32.18 -3.13 21.82
N SER A 175 -30.87 -3.39 21.86
CA SER A 175 -29.83 -2.80 21.00
C SER A 175 -29.68 -1.28 21.16
N ARG A 176 -29.92 -0.74 22.36
CA ARG A 176 -29.69 0.67 22.65
C ARG A 176 -28.38 0.88 23.38
N TYR A 177 -27.63 1.92 23.02
CA TYR A 177 -26.32 2.19 23.61
C TYR A 177 -26.43 2.48 25.11
N LEU A 178 -25.71 1.69 25.91
CA LEU A 178 -25.53 1.87 27.36
C LEU A 178 -24.19 2.53 27.69
N GLY A 179 -23.25 2.49 26.76
CA GLY A 179 -22.05 3.30 26.81
C GLY A 179 -21.05 2.95 25.72
N ALA A 180 -20.00 3.75 25.66
CA ALA A 180 -18.98 3.70 24.64
C ALA A 180 -17.70 4.36 25.14
N ASN A 181 -16.58 4.03 24.51
CA ASN A 181 -15.35 4.79 24.65
C ASN A 181 -15.31 5.98 23.69
N ARG A 182 -14.34 6.86 23.91
CA ARG A 182 -14.10 8.06 23.10
C ARG A 182 -13.99 7.78 21.61
N ARG A 183 -13.36 6.66 21.21
CA ARG A 183 -13.15 6.32 19.80
C ARG A 183 -14.47 6.15 19.03
N LEU A 184 -15.48 5.47 19.60
CA LEU A 184 -16.81 5.37 18.97
C LEU A 184 -17.47 6.76 18.84
N LEU A 185 -17.38 7.58 19.88
CA LEU A 185 -18.00 8.91 19.88
C LEU A 185 -17.46 9.78 18.75
N GLU A 186 -16.14 9.72 18.51
CA GLU A 186 -15.47 10.39 17.40
C GLU A 186 -15.96 9.88 16.03
N ASP A 187 -16.09 8.56 15.86
CA ASP A 187 -16.62 7.96 14.62
C ASP A 187 -18.10 8.33 14.36
N ALA A 188 -18.89 8.44 15.44
CA ALA A 188 -20.30 8.81 15.39
C ALA A 188 -20.52 10.34 15.21
N GLY A 189 -19.49 11.16 15.41
CA GLY A 189 -19.61 12.62 15.47
C GLY A 189 -20.39 13.11 16.69
N ILE A 190 -20.36 12.37 17.80
CA ILE A 190 -21.09 12.68 19.04
C ILE A 190 -20.14 13.31 20.06
N ALA A 191 -20.56 14.41 20.70
CA ALA A 191 -19.71 15.21 21.58
C ALA A 191 -19.47 14.57 22.95
N SER A 192 -20.45 13.83 23.49
CA SER A 192 -20.34 13.25 24.83
C SER A 192 -21.02 11.89 24.94
N LEU A 193 -20.60 11.12 25.95
CA LEU A 193 -21.24 9.84 26.28
C LEU A 193 -22.74 10.04 26.59
N ALA A 194 -23.14 11.15 27.22
CA ALA A 194 -24.54 11.40 27.56
C ALA A 194 -25.44 11.49 26.32
N ASP A 195 -24.90 11.93 25.19
CA ASP A 195 -25.66 12.11 23.95
C ASP A 195 -25.88 10.79 23.20
N ILE A 196 -25.07 9.75 23.45
CA ILE A 196 -25.24 8.44 22.82
C ILE A 196 -26.16 7.50 23.62
N ILE A 197 -26.26 7.67 24.93
CA ILE A 197 -27.04 6.77 25.79
C ILE A 197 -28.51 6.70 25.33
N GLY A 198 -29.01 5.48 25.15
CA GLY A 198 -30.40 5.19 24.78
C GLY A 198 -30.70 5.26 23.28
N LYS A 199 -29.79 5.80 22.46
CA LYS A 199 -29.91 5.79 21.00
C LYS A 199 -29.80 4.37 20.45
N ALA A 200 -30.39 4.13 19.28
CA ALA A 200 -30.20 2.91 18.49
C ALA A 200 -29.28 3.18 17.29
N ASP A 201 -28.83 2.14 16.59
CA ASP A 201 -28.05 2.29 15.35
C ASP A 201 -28.78 3.10 14.27
N THR A 202 -30.12 3.14 14.32
CA THR A 202 -30.93 3.96 13.41
C THR A 202 -30.77 5.46 13.63
N ASP A 203 -30.25 5.88 14.78
CA ASP A 203 -29.97 7.27 15.14
C ASP A 203 -28.50 7.66 14.87
N MET A 204 -27.72 6.75 14.25
CA MET A 204 -26.29 6.89 14.00
C MET A 204 -25.99 7.13 12.51
N PRO A 205 -24.77 7.58 12.16
CA PRO A 205 -24.36 7.82 10.77
C PRO A 205 -24.44 6.56 9.88
N TRP A 206 -24.26 5.38 10.47
CA TRP A 206 -24.37 4.06 9.82
C TRP A 206 -25.80 3.50 9.81
N VAL A 207 -26.80 4.36 9.65
CA VAL A 207 -28.23 3.98 9.64
C VAL A 207 -28.55 2.90 8.59
N GLU A 208 -27.86 2.90 7.45
CA GLU A 208 -28.06 1.90 6.40
C GLU A 208 -27.73 0.48 6.87
N GLN A 209 -26.77 0.34 7.79
CA GLN A 209 -26.33 -0.94 8.35
C GLN A 209 -27.09 -1.31 9.65
N ALA A 210 -27.92 -0.42 10.20
CA ALA A 210 -28.63 -0.64 11.46
C ALA A 210 -29.45 -1.96 11.54
N PRO A 211 -30.17 -2.40 10.48
CA PRO A 211 -30.88 -3.69 10.52
C PRO A 211 -29.95 -4.88 10.65
N LEU A 212 -28.77 -4.84 10.00
CA LEU A 212 -27.75 -5.88 10.07
C LEU A 212 -27.15 -5.95 11.47
N TYR A 213 -26.78 -4.80 12.05
CA TYR A 213 -26.20 -4.73 13.39
C TYR A 213 -27.16 -5.22 14.48
N ARG A 214 -28.46 -4.89 14.35
CA ARG A 214 -29.50 -5.41 15.25
C ARG A 214 -29.65 -6.92 15.14
N ALA A 215 -29.68 -7.47 13.92
CA ALA A 215 -29.74 -8.92 13.73
C ALA A 215 -28.52 -9.61 14.36
N ASP A 216 -27.34 -9.02 14.23
CA ASP A 216 -26.12 -9.53 14.86
C ASP A 216 -26.12 -9.38 16.39
N ASP A 217 -26.70 -8.31 16.95
CA ASP A 217 -26.84 -8.13 18.41
C ASP A 217 -27.67 -9.29 18.99
N LEU A 218 -28.82 -9.57 18.38
CA LEU A 218 -29.71 -10.65 18.78
C LEU A 218 -29.04 -12.02 18.63
N ALA A 219 -28.38 -12.26 17.50
CA ALA A 219 -27.66 -13.51 17.26
C ALA A 219 -26.58 -13.76 18.32
N VAL A 220 -25.84 -12.72 18.74
CA VAL A 220 -24.80 -12.87 19.77
C VAL A 220 -25.38 -13.13 21.15
N MET A 221 -26.50 -12.49 21.48
CA MET A 221 -27.20 -12.74 22.73
C MET A 221 -27.77 -14.16 22.83
N GLU A 222 -28.23 -14.74 21.72
CA GLU A 222 -28.82 -16.08 21.68
C GLU A 222 -27.80 -17.22 21.49
N HIS A 223 -26.84 -17.04 20.59
CA HIS A 223 -25.96 -18.12 20.10
C HIS A 223 -24.52 -18.01 20.61
N GLY A 224 -24.18 -16.94 21.32
CA GLY A 224 -22.84 -16.70 21.84
C GLY A 224 -21.99 -15.78 20.95
N PRO A 225 -20.69 -15.64 21.25
CA PRO A 225 -19.85 -14.59 20.67
C PRO A 225 -19.61 -14.76 19.17
N LYS A 226 -19.55 -13.64 18.44
CA LYS A 226 -19.05 -13.54 17.07
C LYS A 226 -17.71 -12.80 17.09
N LEU A 227 -16.64 -13.44 16.64
CA LEU A 227 -15.28 -12.90 16.70
C LEU A 227 -14.71 -12.72 15.30
N ASN A 228 -13.89 -11.68 15.13
CA ASN A 228 -13.16 -11.34 13.90
C ASN A 228 -14.04 -11.27 12.65
N ILE A 229 -15.25 -10.70 12.78
CA ILE A 229 -16.11 -10.47 11.62
C ILE A 229 -15.64 -9.23 10.87
N GLU A 230 -15.52 -9.33 9.54
CA GLU A 230 -15.18 -8.18 8.69
C GLU A 230 -16.45 -7.58 8.08
N GLU A 231 -16.69 -6.30 8.31
CA GLU A 231 -17.91 -5.63 7.88
C GLU A 231 -17.63 -4.19 7.42
N PRO A 232 -18.39 -3.67 6.43
CA PRO A 232 -18.27 -2.28 6.02
C PRO A 232 -19.01 -1.35 7.00
N LEU A 233 -18.45 -0.16 7.23
CA LEU A 233 -19.11 0.94 7.94
C LEU A 233 -19.03 2.20 7.08
N THR A 234 -20.13 2.94 7.04
CA THR A 234 -20.19 4.26 6.40
C THR A 234 -20.02 5.34 7.47
N ARG A 235 -18.98 6.16 7.37
CA ARG A 235 -18.73 7.29 8.26
C ARG A 235 -19.66 8.47 7.95
N VAL A 236 -19.69 9.46 8.85
CA VAL A 236 -20.45 10.72 8.71
C VAL A 236 -20.16 11.46 7.40
N ASP A 237 -18.92 11.39 6.91
CA ASP A 237 -18.47 12.02 5.66
C ASP A 237 -18.83 11.23 4.39
N GLY A 238 -19.51 10.09 4.53
CA GLY A 238 -19.88 9.19 3.44
C GLY A 238 -18.75 8.24 3.00
N THR A 239 -17.58 8.29 3.63
CA THR A 239 -16.50 7.33 3.34
C THR A 239 -16.87 5.94 3.84
N GLN A 240 -16.64 4.93 3.00
CA GLN A 240 -16.73 3.54 3.43
C GLN A 240 -15.39 3.06 3.95
N ILE A 241 -15.41 2.52 5.16
CA ILE A 241 -14.29 1.85 5.81
C ILE A 241 -14.60 0.37 6.04
N TRP A 242 -13.56 -0.43 6.19
CA TRP A 242 -13.67 -1.83 6.57
C TRP A 242 -13.32 -1.98 8.05
N LEU A 243 -14.21 -2.62 8.79
CA LEU A 243 -14.04 -2.89 10.21
C LEU A 243 -13.76 -4.37 10.44
N ARG A 244 -12.92 -4.66 11.44
CA ARG A 244 -12.84 -5.98 12.08
C ARG A 244 -13.50 -5.88 13.45
N THR A 245 -14.63 -6.54 13.63
CA THR A 245 -15.47 -6.43 14.82
C THR A 245 -15.45 -7.73 15.63
N ASN A 246 -15.39 -7.58 16.96
CA ASN A 246 -15.64 -8.64 17.93
C ASN A 246 -16.88 -8.29 18.75
N LYS A 247 -17.76 -9.26 18.97
CA LYS A 247 -19.06 -9.04 19.59
C LYS A 247 -19.38 -10.18 20.56
N LEU A 248 -19.58 -9.81 21.82
CA LEU A 248 -19.70 -10.71 22.96
C LEU A 248 -21.01 -10.45 23.70
N PRO A 249 -21.70 -11.48 24.22
CA PRO A 249 -22.82 -11.25 25.11
C PRO A 249 -22.33 -10.58 26.40
N LEU A 250 -22.97 -9.49 26.80
CA LEU A 250 -22.68 -8.83 28.08
C LEU A 250 -23.46 -9.56 29.18
N VAL A 251 -22.76 -10.20 30.10
CA VAL A 251 -23.35 -11.04 31.16
C VAL A 251 -23.16 -10.41 32.53
N ARG A 252 -24.24 -10.35 33.32
CA ARG A 252 -24.19 -9.95 34.73
C ARG A 252 -24.98 -10.97 35.54
N ASP A 253 -24.38 -11.50 36.61
CA ASP A 253 -24.99 -12.50 37.50
C ASP A 253 -25.53 -13.74 36.78
N GLY A 254 -24.90 -14.13 35.66
CA GLY A 254 -25.30 -15.28 34.85
C GLY A 254 -26.38 -14.99 33.79
N GLU A 255 -26.91 -13.77 33.73
CA GLU A 255 -27.91 -13.36 32.74
C GLU A 255 -27.29 -12.46 31.66
N VAL A 256 -27.71 -12.69 30.40
CA VAL A 256 -27.34 -11.81 29.27
C VAL A 256 -28.15 -10.52 29.38
N ILE A 257 -27.46 -9.42 29.68
CA ILE A 257 -28.04 -8.08 29.84
C ILE A 257 -27.88 -7.20 28.59
N GLY A 258 -27.20 -7.70 27.57
CA GLY A 258 -26.99 -6.99 26.31
C GLY A 258 -25.78 -7.52 25.55
N VAL A 259 -25.07 -6.62 24.86
CA VAL A 259 -23.94 -6.94 24.00
C VAL A 259 -22.79 -5.97 24.23
N LEU A 260 -21.56 -6.50 24.26
CA LEU A 260 -20.31 -5.76 24.23
C LEU A 260 -19.68 -5.96 22.85
N ALA A 261 -19.41 -4.88 22.15
CA ALA A 261 -18.77 -4.92 20.85
C ALA A 261 -17.53 -4.03 20.84
N MET A 262 -16.55 -4.44 20.05
CA MET A 262 -15.37 -3.65 19.75
C MET A 262 -15.02 -3.80 18.28
N TYR A 263 -14.54 -2.74 17.66
CA TYR A 263 -14.05 -2.80 16.28
C TYR A 263 -12.79 -1.99 16.07
N GLU A 264 -12.01 -2.41 15.10
CA GLU A 264 -10.86 -1.70 14.56
C GLU A 264 -11.03 -1.43 13.06
N ASP A 265 -10.49 -0.31 12.59
CA ASP A 265 -10.49 0.04 11.17
C ASP A 265 -9.31 -0.66 10.47
N ILE A 266 -9.61 -1.57 9.55
CA ILE A 266 -8.65 -2.36 8.79
C ILE A 266 -8.54 -1.89 7.33
N THR A 267 -9.05 -0.70 7.01
CA THR A 267 -9.12 -0.20 5.63
C THR A 267 -7.73 -0.09 5.00
N GLU A 268 -6.77 0.47 5.74
CA GLU A 268 -5.40 0.65 5.25
C GLU A 268 -4.67 -0.69 5.11
N GLU A 269 -4.85 -1.61 6.06
CA GLU A 269 -4.31 -2.96 5.98
C GLU A 269 -4.84 -3.69 4.72
N ARG A 270 -6.15 -3.61 4.47
CA ARG A 270 -6.76 -4.18 3.27
C ARG A 270 -6.28 -3.51 2.00
N ARG A 271 -6.10 -2.20 2.01
CA ARG A 271 -5.58 -1.45 0.87
C ARG A 271 -4.17 -1.93 0.53
N GLN A 272 -3.26 -1.96 1.50
CA GLN A 272 -1.88 -2.43 1.32
C GLN A 272 -1.84 -3.89 0.87
N ALA A 273 -2.64 -4.77 1.47
CA ALA A 273 -2.74 -6.16 1.08
C ALA A 273 -3.24 -6.32 -0.37
N ASN A 274 -4.24 -5.51 -0.78
CA ASN A 274 -4.78 -5.56 -2.13
C ASN A 274 -3.85 -4.93 -3.17
N GLU A 275 -3.16 -3.85 -2.83
CA GLU A 275 -2.11 -3.24 -3.66
C GLU A 275 -0.96 -4.24 -3.88
N LEU A 276 -0.48 -4.90 -2.82
CA LEU A 276 0.53 -5.95 -2.92
C LEU A 276 0.05 -7.14 -3.75
N ARG A 277 -1.20 -7.57 -3.57
CA ARG A 277 -1.81 -8.64 -4.36
C ARG A 277 -1.88 -8.27 -5.84
N THR A 278 -2.29 -7.04 -6.14
CA THR A 278 -2.40 -6.51 -7.50
C THR A 278 -1.01 -6.42 -8.13
N PHE A 279 -0.03 -5.87 -7.42
CA PHE A 279 1.37 -5.81 -7.86
C PHE A 279 1.92 -7.21 -8.15
N LYS A 280 1.74 -8.15 -7.23
CA LYS A 280 2.17 -9.54 -7.42
C LYS A 280 1.52 -10.17 -8.64
N ALA A 281 0.21 -9.97 -8.84
CA ALA A 281 -0.49 -10.48 -10.01
C ALA A 281 0.04 -9.87 -11.33
N LEU A 282 0.36 -8.56 -11.34
CA LEU A 282 0.95 -7.89 -12.50
C LEU A 282 2.33 -8.45 -12.84
N VAL A 283 3.17 -8.69 -11.83
CA VAL A 283 4.52 -9.24 -12.03
C VAL A 283 4.47 -10.72 -12.43
N ASP A 284 3.61 -11.52 -11.80
CA ASP A 284 3.45 -12.95 -12.10
C ASP A 284 2.89 -13.20 -13.52
N ASN A 285 2.07 -12.28 -14.05
CA ASN A 285 1.48 -12.37 -15.40
C ASN A 285 2.17 -11.47 -16.44
N ALA A 286 3.31 -10.84 -16.11
CA ALA A 286 4.07 -10.05 -17.08
C ALA A 286 4.63 -10.97 -18.18
N PRO A 287 4.59 -10.54 -19.46
CA PRO A 287 5.15 -11.34 -20.56
C PRO A 287 6.68 -11.40 -20.54
N ASP A 288 7.33 -10.39 -19.95
CA ASP A 288 8.77 -10.35 -19.78
C ASP A 288 9.18 -11.07 -18.49
N GLY A 289 10.32 -11.76 -18.52
CA GLY A 289 10.87 -12.48 -17.38
C GLY A 289 11.43 -11.52 -16.33
N ILE A 290 10.98 -11.63 -15.09
CA ILE A 290 11.40 -10.74 -13.99
C ILE A 290 12.17 -11.57 -12.97
N ILE A 291 13.36 -11.10 -12.60
CA ILE A 291 14.16 -11.66 -11.51
C ILE A 291 14.46 -10.55 -10.49
N VAL A 292 14.41 -10.90 -9.21
CA VAL A 292 14.99 -10.11 -8.12
C VAL A 292 16.02 -10.97 -7.41
N ALA A 293 17.18 -10.38 -7.12
CA ALA A 293 18.26 -11.00 -6.37
C ALA A 293 18.72 -10.07 -5.24
N ASP A 294 19.24 -10.66 -4.16
CA ASP A 294 19.81 -9.91 -3.05
C ASP A 294 21.20 -9.33 -3.38
N THR A 295 21.84 -8.68 -2.40
CA THR A 295 23.19 -8.11 -2.57
C THR A 295 24.28 -9.16 -2.80
N ASN A 296 24.03 -10.42 -2.48
CA ASN A 296 24.93 -11.56 -2.74
C ASN A 296 24.62 -12.22 -4.10
N GLN A 297 23.75 -11.61 -4.92
CA GLN A 297 23.30 -12.14 -6.21
C GLN A 297 22.59 -13.49 -6.10
N VAL A 298 21.96 -13.78 -4.95
CA VAL A 298 21.08 -14.94 -4.79
C VAL A 298 19.68 -14.52 -5.20
N ILE A 299 19.08 -15.27 -6.12
CA ILE A 299 17.73 -14.99 -6.63
C ILE A 299 16.72 -15.16 -5.49
N THR A 300 16.01 -14.09 -5.15
CA THR A 300 14.96 -14.09 -4.11
C THR A 300 13.56 -14.19 -4.71
N TYR A 301 13.39 -13.80 -5.97
CA TYR A 301 12.12 -13.90 -6.69
C TYR A 301 12.35 -14.08 -8.20
N ALA A 302 11.50 -14.89 -8.83
CA ALA A 302 11.41 -15.01 -10.28
C ALA A 302 9.94 -15.23 -10.67
N ASN A 303 9.44 -14.49 -11.67
CA ASN A 303 8.06 -14.63 -12.13
C ASN A 303 7.88 -15.86 -13.05
N ALA A 304 6.62 -16.20 -13.35
CA ALA A 304 6.28 -17.35 -14.20
C ALA A 304 6.92 -17.26 -15.60
N ALA A 305 6.90 -16.09 -16.24
CA ALA A 305 7.51 -15.89 -17.55
C ALA A 305 9.01 -16.21 -17.57
N MET A 306 9.75 -15.85 -16.52
CA MET A 306 11.18 -16.19 -16.42
C MET A 306 11.42 -17.69 -16.25
N LEU A 307 10.60 -18.33 -15.42
CA LEU A 307 10.66 -19.77 -15.18
C LEU A 307 10.39 -20.56 -16.49
N ASP A 308 9.37 -20.16 -17.24
CA ASP A 308 9.01 -20.74 -18.54
C ASP A 308 10.10 -20.48 -19.60
N MET A 309 10.63 -19.26 -19.65
CA MET A 309 11.69 -18.86 -20.57
C MET A 309 12.94 -19.74 -20.37
N LEU A 310 13.39 -19.93 -19.13
CA LEU A 310 14.59 -20.72 -18.83
C LEU A 310 14.35 -22.22 -18.63
N GLY A 311 13.09 -22.66 -18.51
CA GLY A 311 12.72 -24.06 -18.30
C GLY A 311 12.98 -24.57 -16.87
N TYR A 312 12.94 -23.69 -15.86
CA TYR A 312 13.13 -24.03 -14.45
C TYR A 312 11.79 -24.10 -13.72
N GLN A 313 11.66 -25.00 -12.75
CA GLN A 313 10.50 -25.02 -11.85
C GLN A 313 10.59 -23.97 -10.74
N SER A 314 11.81 -23.64 -10.32
CA SER A 314 12.11 -22.58 -9.38
C SER A 314 13.56 -22.13 -9.59
N LEU A 315 13.77 -20.83 -9.47
CA LEU A 315 15.09 -20.20 -9.47
C LEU A 315 15.44 -19.60 -8.10
N VAL A 316 14.47 -19.53 -7.18
CA VAL A 316 14.65 -18.91 -5.86
C VAL A 316 15.68 -19.70 -5.05
N GLY A 317 16.65 -18.97 -4.48
CA GLY A 317 17.79 -19.51 -3.74
C GLY A 317 19.00 -19.87 -4.62
N MET A 318 18.89 -19.83 -5.95
CA MET A 318 20.02 -20.07 -6.83
C MET A 318 20.87 -18.81 -6.99
N PRO A 319 22.21 -18.91 -7.08
CA PRO A 319 23.06 -17.80 -7.50
C PRO A 319 22.74 -17.40 -8.94
N ALA A 320 22.57 -16.10 -9.21
CA ALA A 320 22.23 -15.59 -10.55
C ALA A 320 23.28 -15.97 -11.62
N GLN A 321 24.54 -16.15 -11.22
CA GLN A 321 25.61 -16.63 -12.11
C GLN A 321 25.39 -18.04 -12.66
N ALA A 322 24.55 -18.87 -12.03
CA ALA A 322 24.30 -20.25 -12.47
C ALA A 322 23.46 -20.34 -13.75
N ILE A 323 22.70 -19.28 -14.08
CA ILE A 323 21.85 -19.19 -15.27
C ILE A 323 22.48 -18.34 -16.36
N LEU A 324 23.79 -18.10 -16.31
CA LEU A 324 24.50 -17.25 -17.25
C LEU A 324 25.69 -18.01 -17.87
N PRO A 325 25.93 -17.86 -19.18
CA PRO A 325 27.09 -18.44 -19.83
C PRO A 325 28.38 -17.69 -19.44
N PRO A 326 29.56 -18.32 -19.56
CA PRO A 326 30.84 -17.74 -19.14
C PRO A 326 31.16 -16.38 -19.76
N GLN A 327 30.73 -16.13 -21.01
CA GLN A 327 30.93 -14.87 -21.71
C GLN A 327 30.15 -13.72 -21.05
N THR A 328 28.90 -13.98 -20.67
CA THR A 328 28.06 -13.01 -19.95
C THR A 328 28.59 -12.73 -18.55
N LEU A 329 29.12 -13.74 -17.86
CA LEU A 329 29.74 -13.56 -16.54
C LEU A 329 30.91 -12.58 -16.55
N GLN A 330 31.68 -12.51 -17.64
CA GLN A 330 32.76 -11.54 -17.79
C GLN A 330 32.26 -10.09 -17.90
N GLN A 331 31.01 -9.90 -18.35
CA GLN A 331 30.38 -8.58 -18.52
C GLN A 331 29.65 -8.11 -17.25
N MET A 332 29.45 -8.99 -16.27
CA MET A 332 28.66 -8.68 -15.06
C MET A 332 29.12 -7.47 -14.24
N PRO A 333 30.42 -7.19 -14.07
CA PRO A 333 30.87 -5.99 -13.37
C PRO A 333 30.39 -4.69 -14.04
N GLU A 334 30.42 -4.63 -15.37
CA GLU A 334 29.93 -3.47 -16.14
C GLU A 334 28.40 -3.35 -16.03
N LEU A 335 27.66 -4.46 -16.18
CA LEU A 335 26.20 -4.48 -16.04
C LEU A 335 25.74 -4.01 -14.65
N THR A 336 26.43 -4.47 -13.60
CA THR A 336 26.16 -4.06 -12.22
C THR A 336 26.41 -2.57 -12.02
N ARG A 337 27.52 -2.05 -12.58
CA ARG A 337 27.86 -0.63 -12.53
C ARG A 337 26.79 0.23 -13.22
N LEU A 338 26.29 -0.21 -14.38
CA LEU A 338 25.21 0.46 -15.11
C LEU A 338 23.90 0.48 -14.31
N ALA A 339 23.53 -0.65 -13.68
CA ALA A 339 22.34 -0.74 -12.84
C ALA A 339 22.42 0.19 -11.61
N LEU A 340 23.60 0.29 -10.97
CA LEU A 340 23.84 1.21 -9.84
C LEU A 340 23.79 2.68 -10.23
N ALA A 341 24.19 3.01 -11.46
CA ALA A 341 24.11 4.36 -12.01
C ALA A 341 22.67 4.78 -12.40
N GLY A 342 21.67 3.92 -12.16
CA GLY A 342 20.27 4.14 -12.55
C GLY A 342 20.01 3.95 -14.05
N GLY A 343 20.95 3.33 -14.77
CA GLY A 343 20.85 3.14 -16.21
C GLY A 343 19.82 2.07 -16.56
N LYS A 344 18.67 2.50 -17.09
CA LYS A 344 17.72 1.65 -17.84
C LYS A 344 18.29 1.27 -19.21
N ALA A 345 19.54 0.82 -19.25
CA ALA A 345 20.15 0.38 -20.50
C ALA A 345 19.58 -1.01 -20.82
N ASN A 346 18.82 -1.06 -21.90
CA ASN A 346 18.42 -2.31 -22.54
C ASN A 346 19.67 -2.95 -23.14
N VAL A 347 20.25 -3.92 -22.45
CA VAL A 347 21.46 -4.63 -22.89
C VAL A 347 21.07 -6.03 -23.33
N GLN A 348 21.65 -6.48 -24.44
CA GLN A 348 21.49 -7.87 -24.87
C GLN A 348 22.33 -8.77 -23.96
N VAL A 349 21.65 -9.73 -23.33
CA VAL A 349 22.24 -10.64 -22.35
C VAL A 349 21.85 -12.05 -22.74
N ASP A 350 22.83 -12.95 -22.78
CA ASP A 350 22.58 -14.36 -23.00
C ASP A 350 22.37 -15.06 -21.67
N TYR A 351 21.30 -15.84 -21.58
CA TYR A 351 20.97 -16.71 -20.45
C TYR A 351 21.12 -18.19 -20.82
N LEU A 352 21.51 -19.00 -19.84
CA LEU A 352 21.60 -20.45 -19.95
C LEU A 352 20.28 -21.08 -19.46
N ARG A 353 19.63 -21.83 -20.34
CA ARG A 353 18.43 -22.62 -20.00
C ARG A 353 18.81 -23.91 -19.28
N ARG A 354 17.83 -24.54 -18.61
CA ARG A 354 18.03 -25.79 -17.88
C ARG A 354 18.51 -26.96 -18.77
N ASP A 355 18.10 -26.97 -20.03
CA ASP A 355 18.48 -27.97 -21.04
C ASP A 355 19.88 -27.72 -21.64
N GLY A 356 20.55 -26.64 -21.25
CA GLY A 356 21.87 -26.25 -21.73
C GLY A 356 21.87 -25.37 -22.98
N ALA A 357 20.69 -25.05 -23.56
CA ALA A 357 20.60 -24.09 -24.65
C ALA A 357 20.75 -22.64 -24.15
N THR A 358 21.21 -21.76 -25.03
CA THR A 358 21.31 -20.32 -24.74
C THR A 358 20.10 -19.58 -25.31
N ILE A 359 19.56 -18.64 -24.54
CA ILE A 359 18.54 -17.70 -25.00
C ILE A 359 19.05 -16.26 -24.88
N THR A 360 18.89 -15.47 -25.94
CA THR A 360 19.27 -14.06 -25.94
C THR A 360 18.06 -13.22 -25.54
N VAL A 361 18.23 -12.42 -24.48
CA VAL A 361 17.21 -11.52 -24.00
C VAL A 361 17.69 -10.07 -24.09
N ASN A 362 16.74 -9.16 -24.23
CA ASN A 362 16.96 -7.76 -23.94
C ASN A 362 16.65 -7.51 -22.46
N ALA A 363 17.70 -7.25 -21.68
CA ALA A 363 17.61 -7.09 -20.23
C ALA A 363 17.71 -5.62 -19.82
N ALA A 364 16.83 -5.20 -18.92
CA ALA A 364 16.91 -3.95 -18.19
C ALA A 364 17.16 -4.25 -16.70
N GLY A 365 18.34 -3.90 -16.20
CA GLY A 365 18.71 -4.08 -14.79
C GLY A 365 18.56 -2.81 -13.98
N LEU A 366 18.11 -2.93 -12.73
CA LEU A 366 18.01 -1.83 -11.78
C LEU A 366 18.46 -2.25 -10.38
N ALA A 367 19.10 -1.32 -9.67
CA ALA A 367 19.42 -1.47 -8.26
C ALA A 367 18.19 -1.14 -7.40
N VAL A 368 17.92 -1.98 -6.39
CA VAL A 368 16.81 -1.81 -5.44
C VAL A 368 17.38 -1.31 -4.13
N PHE A 369 16.83 -0.22 -3.60
CA PHE A 369 17.25 0.42 -2.36
C PHE A 369 16.13 0.40 -1.33
N ASN A 370 16.46 0.36 -0.05
CA ASN A 370 15.49 0.58 1.04
C ASN A 370 15.24 2.09 1.28
N GLU A 371 14.34 2.41 2.22
CA GLU A 371 13.99 3.79 2.57
C GLU A 371 15.18 4.63 3.09
N SER A 372 16.22 4.00 3.65
CA SER A 372 17.43 4.68 4.11
C SER A 372 18.47 4.87 2.99
N GLY A 373 18.17 4.48 1.76
CA GLY A 373 19.05 4.60 0.59
C GLY A 373 20.13 3.53 0.51
N GLN A 374 20.06 2.48 1.33
CA GLN A 374 20.99 1.34 1.27
C GLN A 374 20.55 0.36 0.18
N LEU A 375 21.52 -0.14 -0.59
CA LEU A 375 21.29 -1.17 -1.60
C LEU A 375 20.83 -2.47 -0.93
N ILE A 376 19.67 -2.99 -1.33
CA ILE A 376 19.12 -4.27 -0.85
C ILE A 376 19.15 -5.37 -1.90
N GLY A 377 19.38 -5.04 -3.17
CA GLY A 377 19.48 -6.04 -4.23
C GLY A 377 19.42 -5.44 -5.63
N PHE A 378 19.18 -6.33 -6.60
CA PHE A 378 19.06 -6.01 -8.01
C PHE A 378 17.81 -6.66 -8.58
N ALA A 379 17.13 -5.98 -9.49
CA ALA A 379 16.04 -6.54 -10.26
C ALA A 379 16.34 -6.44 -11.76
N THR A 380 15.93 -7.44 -12.53
CA THR A 380 16.04 -7.42 -14.00
C THR A 380 14.71 -7.74 -14.65
N ILE A 381 14.40 -7.02 -15.73
CA ILE A 381 13.29 -7.31 -16.64
C ILE A 381 13.92 -7.80 -17.95
N ASN A 382 13.51 -8.97 -18.40
CA ASN A 382 14.19 -9.73 -19.44
C ASN A 382 13.17 -10.08 -20.53
N ARG A 383 13.29 -9.46 -21.69
CA ARG A 383 12.44 -9.78 -22.84
C ARG A 383 13.19 -10.73 -23.77
N ASP A 384 12.62 -11.89 -24.05
CA ASP A 384 13.17 -12.79 -25.07
C ASP A 384 13.08 -12.12 -26.46
N ILE A 385 14.22 -12.01 -27.14
CA ILE A 385 14.33 -11.45 -28.49
C ILE A 385 14.89 -12.47 -29.48
N SER A 386 15.00 -13.73 -29.09
CA SER A 386 15.65 -14.77 -29.88
C SER A 386 14.90 -15.04 -31.19
N GLU A 387 13.56 -15.08 -31.15
CA GLU A 387 12.73 -15.19 -32.36
C GLU A 387 12.85 -13.95 -33.25
N GLN A 388 12.83 -12.75 -32.66
CA GLN A 388 12.96 -11.50 -33.40
C GLN A 388 14.30 -11.43 -34.15
N LEU A 389 15.41 -11.75 -33.48
CA LEU A 389 16.73 -11.78 -34.10
C LEU A 389 16.80 -12.82 -35.23
N ARG A 390 16.14 -13.99 -35.07
CA ARG A 390 16.11 -15.01 -36.12
C ARG A 390 15.34 -14.54 -37.35
N LEU A 391 14.18 -13.91 -37.15
CA LEU A 391 13.38 -13.34 -38.23
C LEU A 391 14.10 -12.18 -38.93
N GLU A 392 14.81 -11.33 -38.19
CA GLU A 392 15.60 -10.25 -38.76
C GLU A 392 16.75 -10.78 -39.63
N GLU A 393 17.45 -11.80 -39.17
CA GLU A 393 18.52 -12.47 -39.92
C GLU A 393 17.98 -13.21 -41.15
N GLU A 394 16.87 -13.94 -41.03
CA GLU A 394 16.18 -14.58 -42.16
C GLU A 394 15.77 -13.55 -43.21
N ARG A 395 15.20 -12.41 -42.78
CA ARG A 395 14.83 -11.31 -43.67
C ARG A 395 16.06 -10.71 -44.35
N ARG A 396 17.16 -10.50 -43.62
CA ARG A 396 18.41 -9.97 -44.19
C ARG A 396 18.93 -10.89 -45.29
N ARG A 397 19.00 -12.20 -45.01
CA ARG A 397 19.43 -13.21 -45.99
C ARG A 397 18.54 -13.24 -47.23
N MET A 398 17.22 -13.17 -47.05
CA MET A 398 16.28 -13.14 -48.17
C MET A 398 16.44 -11.87 -49.02
N GLN A 399 16.67 -10.71 -48.40
CA GLN A 399 16.96 -9.46 -49.13
C GLN A 399 18.26 -9.56 -49.92
N GLU A 400 19.32 -10.09 -49.34
CA GLU A 400 20.60 -10.33 -50.01
C GLU A 400 20.41 -11.25 -51.24
N GLN A 401 19.67 -12.36 -51.10
CA GLN A 401 19.35 -13.25 -52.22
C GLN A 401 18.55 -12.57 -53.34
N VAL A 402 17.57 -11.73 -53.00
CA VAL A 402 16.80 -10.98 -54.00
C VAL A 402 17.69 -9.99 -54.75
N ILE A 403 18.58 -9.29 -54.05
CA ILE A 403 19.53 -8.34 -54.66
C ILE A 403 20.45 -9.09 -55.63
N GLU A 404 21.02 -10.22 -55.21
CA GLU A 404 21.88 -11.04 -56.06
C GLU A 404 21.15 -11.56 -57.31
N ALA A 405 19.92 -12.06 -57.14
CA ALA A 405 19.11 -12.55 -58.25
C ALA A 405 18.76 -11.43 -59.25
N GLN A 406 18.39 -10.24 -58.76
CA GLN A 406 18.13 -9.07 -59.61
C GLN A 406 19.38 -8.66 -60.40
N GLN A 407 20.55 -8.65 -59.76
CA GLN A 407 21.81 -8.32 -60.44
C GLN A 407 22.19 -9.35 -61.50
N ALA A 408 21.96 -10.64 -61.25
CA ALA A 408 22.21 -11.71 -62.23
C ALA A 408 21.29 -11.56 -63.46
N MET A 409 19.99 -11.32 -63.25
CA MET A 409 19.02 -11.13 -64.33
C MET A 409 19.33 -9.90 -65.18
N LEU A 410 19.74 -8.79 -64.56
CA LEU A 410 20.16 -7.59 -65.28
C LEU A 410 21.40 -7.83 -66.16
N ARG A 411 22.34 -8.69 -65.74
CA ARG A 411 23.51 -9.05 -66.55
C ARG A 411 23.10 -9.83 -67.80
N GLU A 412 22.24 -10.85 -67.64
CA GLU A 412 21.77 -11.70 -68.74
C GLU A 412 21.00 -10.91 -69.83
N LEU A 413 20.21 -9.91 -69.44
CA LEU A 413 19.41 -9.11 -70.37
C LEU A 413 20.20 -8.01 -71.13
N SER A 414 21.44 -7.70 -70.72
CA SER A 414 22.11 -6.46 -71.16
C SER A 414 22.95 -6.57 -72.45
N THR A 415 23.24 -7.78 -72.92
CA THR A 415 24.04 -8.07 -74.13
C THR A 415 23.64 -9.40 -74.81
N PRO A 416 22.37 -9.61 -75.18
CA PRO A 416 21.96 -10.85 -75.83
C PRO A 416 22.52 -10.93 -77.26
N LEU A 417 23.06 -12.09 -77.66
CA LEU A 417 23.39 -12.35 -79.07
C LEU A 417 22.16 -12.95 -79.76
N LEU A 418 21.58 -12.21 -80.70
CA LEU A 418 20.35 -12.54 -81.40
C LEU A 418 20.63 -13.12 -82.79
N PRO A 419 20.19 -14.34 -83.13
CA PRO A 419 20.26 -14.84 -84.50
C PRO A 419 19.22 -14.11 -85.36
N ILE A 420 19.68 -13.40 -86.39
CA ILE A 420 18.82 -12.64 -87.31
C ILE A 420 18.43 -13.47 -88.53
N ALA A 421 19.36 -14.26 -89.03
CA ALA A 421 19.16 -15.16 -90.16
C ALA A 421 20.23 -16.28 -90.14
N ASP A 422 20.10 -17.26 -91.03
CA ASP A 422 21.15 -18.28 -91.22
C ASP A 422 22.51 -17.60 -91.45
N GLN A 423 23.49 -17.95 -90.60
CA GLN A 423 24.84 -17.39 -90.52
C GLN A 423 24.95 -15.88 -90.23
N VAL A 424 23.90 -15.24 -89.71
CA VAL A 424 23.90 -13.82 -89.31
C VAL A 424 23.43 -13.66 -87.87
N VAL A 425 24.26 -13.06 -87.03
CA VAL A 425 23.93 -12.72 -85.64
C VAL A 425 24.00 -11.21 -85.42
N ALA A 426 23.24 -10.70 -84.46
CA ALA A 426 23.29 -9.31 -84.04
C ALA A 426 23.39 -9.21 -82.52
N MET A 427 24.19 -8.27 -82.04
CA MET A 427 24.44 -8.00 -80.63
C MET A 427 24.13 -6.53 -80.35
N PRO A 428 22.93 -6.21 -79.84
CA PRO A 428 22.64 -4.89 -79.34
C PRO A 428 23.39 -4.63 -78.03
N ILE A 429 24.04 -3.48 -77.96
CA ILE A 429 24.75 -3.00 -76.78
C ILE A 429 24.07 -1.71 -76.32
N ILE A 430 23.49 -1.75 -75.11
CA ILE A 430 22.70 -0.65 -74.55
C ILE A 430 23.30 -0.15 -73.25
N GLY A 431 23.45 1.16 -73.08
CA GLY A 431 23.96 1.78 -71.86
C GLY A 431 25.46 2.05 -71.90
N THR A 432 26.06 2.27 -70.73
CA THR A 432 27.50 2.57 -70.59
C THR A 432 28.32 1.29 -70.70
N ILE A 433 29.45 1.35 -71.41
CA ILE A 433 30.39 0.22 -71.51
C ILE A 433 31.63 0.57 -70.68
N ASP A 434 31.96 -0.29 -69.72
CA ASP A 434 33.24 -0.28 -69.01
C ASP A 434 34.14 -1.43 -69.50
N SER A 435 35.38 -1.49 -69.01
CA SER A 435 36.35 -2.51 -69.41
C SER A 435 35.88 -3.95 -69.15
N ASN A 436 35.15 -4.19 -68.04
CA ASN A 436 34.61 -5.52 -67.72
C ASN A 436 33.50 -5.91 -68.69
N ARG A 437 32.60 -4.97 -68.98
CA ARG A 437 31.51 -5.16 -69.93
C ARG A 437 32.03 -5.36 -71.36
N ALA A 438 33.09 -4.66 -71.74
CA ALA A 438 33.72 -4.84 -73.05
C ALA A 438 34.33 -6.25 -73.23
N ALA A 439 34.92 -6.81 -72.17
CA ALA A 439 35.41 -8.19 -72.17
C ALA A 439 34.26 -9.19 -72.29
N GLN A 440 33.16 -8.99 -71.56
CA GLN A 440 31.97 -9.84 -71.66
C GLN A 440 31.33 -9.79 -73.06
N ILE A 441 31.28 -8.60 -73.68
CA ILE A 441 30.79 -8.42 -75.05
C ILE A 441 31.62 -9.24 -76.03
N MET A 442 32.94 -9.17 -75.90
CA MET A 442 33.87 -9.92 -76.75
C MET A 442 33.67 -11.42 -76.62
N GLU A 443 33.64 -11.95 -75.40
CA GLU A 443 33.45 -13.39 -75.15
C GLU A 443 32.13 -13.89 -75.74
N THR A 444 31.03 -13.20 -75.43
CA THR A 444 29.69 -13.55 -75.92
C THR A 444 29.61 -13.51 -77.45
N LEU A 445 30.26 -12.53 -78.08
CA LEU A 445 30.35 -12.41 -79.53
C LEU A 445 31.09 -13.60 -80.15
N LEU A 446 32.28 -13.93 -79.63
CA LEU A 446 33.13 -14.99 -80.18
C LEU A 446 32.51 -16.37 -80.00
N GLU A 447 31.99 -16.67 -78.80
CA GLU A 447 31.28 -17.91 -78.53
C GLU A 447 30.07 -18.08 -79.44
N GLY A 448 29.29 -17.02 -79.60
CA GLY A 448 28.10 -17.07 -80.42
C GLY A 448 28.40 -17.12 -81.92
N VAL A 449 29.45 -16.45 -82.41
CA VAL A 449 29.95 -16.61 -83.78
C VAL A 449 30.29 -18.07 -84.06
N ALA A 450 31.01 -18.73 -83.14
CA ALA A 450 31.36 -20.14 -83.28
C ALA A 450 30.11 -21.04 -83.20
N ARG A 451 29.23 -20.81 -82.22
CA ARG A 451 28.03 -21.60 -81.96
C ARG A 451 27.03 -21.54 -83.11
N TYR A 452 26.76 -20.35 -83.63
CA TYR A 452 25.83 -20.13 -84.75
C TYR A 452 26.49 -20.24 -86.12
N ARG A 453 27.80 -20.53 -86.17
CA ARG A 453 28.60 -20.53 -87.41
C ARG A 453 28.37 -19.27 -88.25
N ALA A 454 28.30 -18.13 -87.56
CA ALA A 454 27.94 -16.87 -88.18
C ALA A 454 29.07 -16.41 -89.11
N ARG A 455 28.75 -16.03 -90.34
CA ARG A 455 29.67 -15.33 -91.25
C ARG A 455 29.61 -13.83 -91.06
N ILE A 456 28.52 -13.31 -90.49
CA ILE A 456 28.35 -11.88 -90.25
C ILE A 456 27.83 -11.70 -88.83
N ALA A 457 28.51 -10.85 -88.05
CA ALA A 457 28.09 -10.46 -86.72
C ALA A 457 27.89 -8.95 -86.66
N ILE A 458 26.67 -8.51 -86.36
CA ILE A 458 26.31 -7.10 -86.28
C ILE A 458 26.44 -6.64 -84.83
N LEU A 459 27.28 -5.67 -84.54
CA LEU A 459 27.35 -5.01 -83.24
C LEU A 459 26.56 -3.70 -83.32
N ASP A 460 25.44 -3.60 -82.62
CA ASP A 460 24.66 -2.37 -82.56
C ASP A 460 24.99 -1.58 -81.31
N ILE A 461 25.65 -0.44 -81.51
CA ILE A 461 26.06 0.46 -80.43
C ILE A 461 25.20 1.73 -80.37
N THR A 462 24.03 1.75 -81.03
CA THR A 462 23.12 2.90 -81.05
C THR A 462 22.75 3.39 -79.63
N GLY A 463 22.72 2.49 -78.63
CA GLY A 463 22.41 2.81 -77.24
C GLY A 463 23.59 3.28 -76.38
N VAL A 464 24.78 3.47 -76.96
CA VAL A 464 26.03 3.77 -76.25
C VAL A 464 26.43 5.23 -76.46
N ARG A 465 26.43 6.02 -75.38
CA ARG A 465 26.70 7.47 -75.47
C ARG A 465 28.18 7.83 -75.43
N VAL A 466 28.97 7.10 -74.66
CA VAL A 466 30.40 7.39 -74.43
C VAL A 466 31.19 6.09 -74.50
N VAL A 467 32.27 6.10 -75.28
CA VAL A 467 33.22 4.99 -75.40
C VAL A 467 34.62 5.56 -75.19
N ASP A 468 35.32 5.07 -74.17
CA ASP A 468 36.71 5.45 -73.93
C ASP A 468 37.70 4.65 -74.80
N THR A 469 38.96 5.05 -74.75
CA THR A 469 40.03 4.44 -75.56
C THR A 469 40.24 2.95 -75.25
N GLN A 470 40.04 2.52 -74.00
CA GLN A 470 40.25 1.13 -73.59
C GLN A 470 39.14 0.23 -74.12
N VAL A 471 37.89 0.68 -73.99
CA VAL A 471 36.69 -0.01 -74.46
C VAL A 471 36.68 -0.09 -75.98
N ALA A 472 36.97 1.00 -76.68
CA ALA A 472 37.09 0.97 -78.14
C ALA A 472 38.16 -0.02 -78.60
N GLY A 473 39.32 -0.08 -77.91
CA GLY A 473 40.36 -1.07 -78.18
C GLY A 473 39.89 -2.51 -77.95
N ALA A 474 39.07 -2.76 -76.93
CA ALA A 474 38.47 -4.08 -76.68
C ALA A 474 37.49 -4.48 -77.80
N LEU A 475 36.61 -3.59 -78.25
CA LEU A 475 35.70 -3.86 -79.36
C LEU A 475 36.45 -4.17 -80.68
N MET A 476 37.55 -3.47 -80.93
CA MET A 476 38.41 -3.74 -82.09
C MET A 476 39.06 -5.13 -82.04
N ARG A 477 39.59 -5.52 -80.88
CA ARG A 477 40.15 -6.87 -80.69
C ARG A 477 39.07 -7.95 -80.89
N ALA A 478 37.85 -7.70 -80.42
CA ALA A 478 36.73 -8.61 -80.61
C ALA A 478 36.43 -8.82 -82.09
N ALA A 479 36.47 -7.74 -82.89
CA ALA A 479 36.24 -7.79 -84.31
C ALA A 479 37.32 -8.55 -85.08
N GLN A 480 38.58 -8.32 -84.73
CA GLN A 480 39.72 -9.04 -85.30
C GLN A 480 39.65 -10.54 -84.97
N ALA A 481 39.34 -10.87 -83.70
CA ALA A 481 39.16 -12.25 -83.27
C ALA A 481 37.98 -12.93 -83.99
N ALA A 482 36.84 -12.25 -84.15
CA ALA A 482 35.70 -12.78 -84.90
C ALA A 482 36.05 -13.03 -86.38
N ARG A 483 36.88 -12.17 -86.98
CA ARG A 483 37.39 -12.37 -88.34
C ARG A 483 38.29 -13.59 -88.46
N LEU A 484 39.13 -13.86 -87.47
CA LEU A 484 39.93 -15.09 -87.42
C LEU A 484 39.04 -16.35 -87.33
N LEU A 485 37.85 -16.24 -86.72
CA LEU A 485 36.83 -17.28 -86.71
C LEU A 485 35.99 -17.34 -88.01
N GLY A 486 36.30 -16.52 -89.01
CA GLY A 486 35.62 -16.49 -90.31
C GLY A 486 34.36 -15.62 -90.35
N ALA A 487 34.14 -14.78 -89.34
CA ALA A 487 33.00 -13.86 -89.29
C ALA A 487 33.41 -12.41 -89.53
N GLN A 488 32.69 -11.72 -90.41
CA GLN A 488 32.84 -10.29 -90.62
C GLN A 488 31.99 -9.50 -89.62
N VAL A 489 32.61 -8.57 -88.89
CA VAL A 489 31.89 -7.71 -87.95
C VAL A 489 31.39 -6.45 -88.63
N VAL A 490 30.10 -6.17 -88.45
CA VAL A 490 29.42 -4.96 -88.92
C VAL A 490 29.05 -4.12 -87.69
N ILE A 491 29.62 -2.94 -87.53
CA ILE A 491 29.19 -2.01 -86.46
C ILE A 491 28.07 -1.13 -86.99
N THR A 492 27.03 -0.97 -86.18
CA THR A 492 25.90 -0.08 -86.45
C THR A 492 25.72 0.93 -85.32
N GLY A 493 25.21 2.13 -85.64
CA GLY A 493 24.91 3.15 -84.62
C GLY A 493 26.12 3.97 -84.14
N ILE A 494 27.18 4.08 -84.94
CA ILE A 494 28.37 4.87 -84.58
C ILE A 494 28.02 6.37 -84.58
N GLY A 495 28.05 7.00 -83.39
CA GLY A 495 27.93 8.45 -83.25
C GLY A 495 29.26 9.21 -83.51
N PRO A 496 29.23 10.55 -83.62
CA PRO A 496 30.41 11.36 -83.90
C PRO A 496 31.56 11.19 -82.89
N GLU A 497 31.24 11.11 -81.60
CA GLU A 497 32.24 10.95 -80.53
C GLU A 497 32.93 9.58 -80.60
N VAL A 498 32.16 8.51 -80.82
CA VAL A 498 32.71 7.15 -80.96
C VAL A 498 33.57 7.03 -82.22
N ALA A 499 33.15 7.65 -83.32
CA ALA A 499 33.94 7.67 -84.56
C ALA A 499 35.30 8.35 -84.37
N GLN A 500 35.35 9.48 -83.63
CA GLN A 500 36.60 10.17 -83.32
C GLN A 500 37.54 9.29 -82.47
N THR A 501 37.03 8.63 -81.44
CA THR A 501 37.81 7.72 -80.59
C THR A 501 38.37 6.55 -81.40
N LEU A 502 37.58 5.93 -82.29
CA LEU A 502 38.04 4.83 -83.14
C LEU A 502 39.15 5.26 -84.12
N VAL A 503 39.03 6.46 -84.70
CA VAL A 503 40.06 7.02 -85.57
C VAL A 503 41.35 7.30 -84.79
N HIS A 504 41.24 7.85 -83.58
CA HIS A 504 42.40 8.15 -82.74
C HIS A 504 43.22 6.90 -82.34
N ILE A 505 42.56 5.75 -82.17
CA ILE A 505 43.19 4.47 -81.82
C ILE A 505 43.87 3.81 -83.04
N GLY A 506 43.74 4.38 -84.23
CA GLY A 506 44.32 3.83 -85.45
C GLY A 506 43.54 2.63 -85.99
N ALA A 507 42.21 2.63 -85.82
CA ALA A 507 41.37 1.55 -86.34
C ALA A 507 41.53 1.42 -87.87
N GLU A 508 42.17 0.34 -88.31
CA GLU A 508 42.12 -0.05 -89.72
C GLU A 508 40.70 -0.54 -90.05
N LEU A 509 39.91 0.33 -90.70
CA LEU A 509 38.58 0.05 -91.24
C LEU A 509 38.56 -1.15 -92.22
N ALA A 510 39.72 -1.69 -92.61
CA ALA A 510 39.82 -2.92 -93.40
C ALA A 510 39.31 -4.16 -92.65
N SER A 511 39.15 -4.10 -91.32
CA SER A 511 38.72 -5.22 -90.47
C SER A 511 37.24 -5.19 -90.06
N MET A 512 36.54 -4.07 -90.24
CA MET A 512 35.16 -3.86 -89.77
C MET A 512 34.35 -3.03 -90.77
N ILE A 513 33.08 -3.38 -90.95
CA ILE A 513 32.18 -2.60 -91.81
C ILE A 513 31.29 -1.71 -90.93
N ALA A 514 31.34 -0.40 -91.14
CA ALA A 514 30.41 0.52 -90.49
C ALA A 514 29.14 0.69 -91.33
N LYS A 515 27.98 0.65 -90.67
CA LYS A 515 26.68 1.04 -91.23
C LYS A 515 26.01 2.05 -90.29
N PRO A 516 25.22 2.99 -90.81
CA PRO A 516 24.69 4.10 -90.00
C PRO A 516 23.70 3.64 -88.93
N ASN A 517 22.94 2.57 -89.15
CA ASN A 517 21.96 2.05 -88.20
C ASN A 517 21.80 0.52 -88.36
N LEU A 518 21.15 -0.12 -87.36
CA LEU A 518 20.94 -1.56 -87.33
C LEU A 518 20.20 -2.08 -88.56
N GLN A 519 19.19 -1.35 -89.04
CA GLN A 519 18.40 -1.74 -90.22
C GLN A 519 19.29 -1.88 -91.47
N GLU A 520 20.20 -0.93 -91.69
CA GLU A 520 21.16 -1.00 -92.79
C GLU A 520 22.22 -2.09 -92.60
N GLY A 521 22.63 -2.35 -91.36
CA GLY A 521 23.50 -3.48 -91.00
C GLY A 521 22.88 -4.82 -91.37
N ILE A 522 21.61 -5.03 -91.01
CA ILE A 522 20.84 -6.25 -91.35
C ILE A 522 20.67 -6.36 -92.86
N ALA A 523 20.25 -5.28 -93.54
CA ALA A 523 20.07 -5.27 -94.99
C ALA A 523 21.38 -5.55 -95.75
N PHE A 524 22.52 -5.10 -95.22
CA PHE A 524 23.83 -5.42 -95.75
C PHE A 524 24.17 -6.91 -95.55
N ALA A 525 24.00 -7.43 -94.34
CA ALA A 525 24.29 -8.82 -94.02
C ALA A 525 23.50 -9.81 -94.88
N LEU A 526 22.20 -9.54 -95.07
CA LEU A 526 21.33 -10.38 -95.90
C LEU A 526 21.69 -10.34 -97.39
N ARG A 527 22.12 -9.18 -97.91
CA ARG A 527 22.57 -9.04 -99.31
C ARG A 527 23.85 -9.81 -99.57
N GLN A 528 24.83 -9.72 -98.67
CA GLN A 528 26.09 -10.44 -98.78
C GLN A 528 25.87 -11.95 -98.79
N ARG A 529 24.96 -12.45 -97.94
CA ARG A 529 24.54 -13.86 -97.91
C ARG A 529 23.96 -14.31 -99.26
N ASN A 530 23.12 -13.49 -99.89
CA ASN A 530 22.48 -13.84 -101.15
C ASN A 530 23.44 -13.73 -102.35
N GLY A 531 24.42 -12.82 -102.30
CA GLY A 531 25.49 -12.71 -103.28
C GLY A 531 26.39 -13.96 -103.34
N ASP A 532 26.73 -14.52 -102.18
CA ASP A 532 27.48 -15.78 -102.09
C ASP A 532 26.66 -16.99 -102.62
N ARG A 533 25.34 -17.04 -102.35
CA ARG A 533 24.47 -18.10 -102.90
C ARG A 533 24.32 -18.05 -104.43
N ALA A 534 24.40 -16.86 -105.03
CA ALA A 534 24.32 -16.70 -106.49
C ALA A 534 25.61 -17.14 -107.22
N MET A 535 26.76 -17.17 -106.55
CA MET A 535 28.02 -17.69 -107.12
C MET A 535 28.23 -19.20 -106.95
N VAL A 536 27.52 -19.86 -106.03
CA VAL A 536 27.68 -21.30 -105.73
C VAL A 536 26.58 -22.16 -106.40
N GLY A 537 25.67 -21.55 -107.16
CA GLY A 537 24.64 -22.22 -107.95
C GLY A 537 24.98 -22.29 -109.44
N VAL A 538 26.00 -23.09 -109.81
CA VAL A 538 26.19 -23.72 -111.13
C VAL A 538 26.69 -25.14 -110.91
#